data_AF-A0A494ZT78-F1
#
_entry.id   AF-A0A494ZT78-F1
#
_cell.length_a   1.000
_cell.length_b   1.000
_cell.length_c   1.000
_cell.angle_alpha   90.00
_cell.angle_beta   90.00
_cell.angle_gamma   90.00
#
_symmetry.space_group_name_H-M   'P 1'
#
loop_
_entity.id
_entity.type
_entity.pdbx_description
1 polymer ?
#
loop_
_entity_poly.entity_id
_entity_poly.type
_entity_poly.pdbx_seq_one_letter_code
_entity_poly.pdbx_strand_id
1 'polypeptide(L)'
;MKATAKAHTNIALIKYWGKRNERLILPTNSSLSLTLDGFYTTTSVAFHEEFLVDSFMLNDVPVTGEAFNRVTLFLDLLRNLSGKANLFAEVKSTNEVPTAAGFASSASGFAALAAASSRAIGLELSDEELSRLTRQGSGSACRSIYGGFVEWEMGTRSDGLDSHAISVAPASHWDVRVAAVVLSATEKKVSSRAGMKRTVETSPFYQGWLDSIPTDLREIKAAINAKDFEKTGSIAEANCLKMHATTLGANPPFTYWHDTTLRVMQTVQEMRSNGIPAYFTIDAGPNVKVLYLPENEERVKERLQEVPGVNSVTLSKPGPGVTYL
;
A
#
# COMPACT_ATOMS: atom_id res chain seq x y z
N MET A 1 27.37 -11.17 -3.02
CA MET A 1 26.93 -9.88 -3.66
C MET A 1 25.88 -9.24 -2.77
N LYS A 2 25.95 -7.94 -2.44
CA LYS A 2 25.06 -7.32 -1.43
C LYS A 2 24.60 -5.93 -1.85
N ALA A 3 23.35 -5.60 -1.55
CA ALA A 3 22.82 -4.24 -1.65
C ALA A 3 21.77 -3.98 -0.56
N THR A 4 21.57 -2.70 -0.25
CA THR A 4 20.57 -2.23 0.70
C THR A 4 19.66 -1.22 0.02
N ALA A 5 18.37 -1.29 0.29
CA ALA A 5 17.41 -0.31 -0.18
C ALA A 5 16.39 0.04 0.91
N LYS A 6 15.85 1.26 0.81
CA LYS A 6 14.74 1.75 1.63
C LYS A 6 13.57 2.09 0.73
N ALA A 7 12.37 1.69 1.15
CA ALA A 7 11.12 2.05 0.48
C ALA A 7 10.08 2.50 1.48
N HIS A 8 9.18 3.36 1.02
CA HIS A 8 8.16 4.01 1.83
C HIS A 8 6.78 3.36 1.65
N THR A 9 5.96 3.38 2.69
CA THR A 9 4.57 2.90 2.60
C THR A 9 3.75 3.87 1.75
N ASN A 10 2.75 3.37 1.04
CA ASN A 10 1.77 4.19 0.34
C ASN A 10 0.36 3.95 0.90
N ILE A 11 -0.51 4.96 0.80
CA ILE A 11 -1.93 4.86 1.12
C ILE A 11 -2.77 5.01 -0.15
N ALA A 12 -3.69 4.08 -0.39
CA ALA A 12 -4.53 4.14 -1.59
C ALA A 12 -5.62 5.21 -1.42
N LEU A 13 -5.71 6.15 -2.36
CA LEU A 13 -6.81 7.09 -2.51
C LEU A 13 -7.88 6.53 -3.46
N ILE A 14 -7.45 5.82 -4.50
CA ILE A 14 -8.30 4.92 -5.28
C ILE A 14 -7.89 3.49 -5.00
N LYS A 15 -8.82 2.65 -4.55
CA LYS A 15 -8.54 1.32 -4.00
C LYS A 15 -8.20 0.29 -5.06
N TYR A 16 -7.24 -0.57 -4.70
CA TYR A 16 -6.98 -1.84 -5.38
C TYR A 16 -7.69 -2.96 -4.61
N TRP A 17 -8.69 -3.59 -5.23
CA TRP A 17 -9.48 -4.64 -4.57
C TRP A 17 -9.98 -5.69 -5.57
N GLY A 18 -9.11 -6.64 -5.91
CA GLY A 18 -9.43 -7.76 -6.78
C GLY A 18 -8.37 -7.99 -7.83
N LYS A 19 -8.27 -9.24 -8.31
CA LYS A 19 -7.27 -9.65 -9.29
C LYS A 19 -7.95 -10.33 -10.47
N ARG A 20 -7.62 -9.91 -11.68
CA ARG A 20 -7.96 -10.65 -12.91
C ARG A 20 -6.99 -11.80 -13.17
N ASN A 21 -5.78 -11.74 -12.61
CA ASN A 21 -4.79 -12.81 -12.66
C ASN A 21 -4.06 -12.95 -11.32
N GLU A 22 -4.24 -14.07 -10.64
CA GLU A 22 -3.65 -14.32 -9.32
C GLU A 22 -2.15 -14.62 -9.34
N ARG A 23 -1.64 -15.20 -10.43
CA ARG A 23 -0.23 -15.61 -10.59
C ARG A 23 0.65 -14.40 -10.86
N LEU A 24 0.27 -13.57 -11.83
CA LEU A 24 1.00 -12.36 -12.21
C LEU A 24 0.63 -11.14 -11.35
N ILE A 25 -0.36 -11.29 -10.46
CA ILE A 25 -0.93 -10.23 -9.62
C ILE A 25 -1.39 -9.06 -10.50
N LEU A 26 -2.27 -9.35 -11.47
CA LEU A 26 -2.87 -8.33 -12.32
C LEU A 26 -4.21 -7.88 -11.71
N PRO A 27 -4.44 -6.57 -11.53
CA PRO A 27 -5.60 -6.08 -10.82
C PRO A 27 -6.83 -6.05 -11.73
N THR A 28 -8.03 -5.99 -11.15
CA THR A 28 -9.27 -5.76 -11.91
C THR A 28 -9.45 -4.30 -12.33
N ASN A 29 -8.78 -3.38 -11.64
CA ASN A 29 -8.85 -1.94 -11.87
C ASN A 29 -7.52 -1.23 -11.59
N SER A 30 -7.28 -0.08 -12.22
CA SER A 30 -6.17 0.80 -11.85
C SER A 30 -6.42 1.41 -10.47
N SER A 31 -5.36 1.79 -9.77
CA SER A 31 -5.43 2.35 -8.41
C SER A 31 -4.46 3.50 -8.24
N LEU A 32 -4.71 4.41 -7.30
CA LEU A 32 -3.89 5.60 -7.08
C LEU A 32 -3.61 5.75 -5.59
N SER A 33 -2.37 6.08 -5.24
CA SER A 33 -1.92 6.24 -3.86
C SER A 33 -1.05 7.48 -3.65
N LEU A 34 -0.90 7.85 -2.39
CA LEU A 34 0.12 8.78 -1.91
C LEU A 34 1.19 8.00 -1.14
N THR A 35 2.45 8.10 -1.56
CA THR A 35 3.61 7.57 -0.82
C THR A 35 3.88 8.46 0.40
N LEU A 36 4.22 7.88 1.54
CA LEU A 36 4.30 8.55 2.85
C LEU A 36 5.71 8.49 3.44
N ASP A 37 6.20 9.60 3.98
CA ASP A 37 7.55 9.67 4.56
C ASP A 37 7.69 8.99 5.94
N GLY A 38 6.62 9.00 6.74
CA GLY A 38 6.63 8.59 8.15
C GLY A 38 6.71 7.08 8.37
N PHE A 39 6.61 6.28 7.32
CA PHE A 39 6.54 4.82 7.38
C PHE A 39 7.41 4.21 6.30
N TYR A 40 8.46 3.49 6.69
CA TYR A 40 9.39 2.90 5.72
C TYR A 40 9.93 1.55 6.17
N THR A 41 10.44 0.81 5.20
CA THR A 41 11.14 -0.45 5.39
C THR A 41 12.52 -0.34 4.77
N THR A 42 13.55 -0.76 5.51
CA THR A 42 14.91 -0.90 5.01
C THR A 42 15.23 -2.39 4.87
N THR A 43 15.69 -2.82 3.71
CA THR A 43 16.01 -4.21 3.43
C THR A 43 17.43 -4.32 2.87
N SER A 44 18.26 -5.14 3.51
CA SER A 44 19.54 -5.61 2.99
C SER A 44 19.36 -7.01 2.42
N VAL A 45 19.88 -7.24 1.22
CA VAL A 45 19.91 -8.56 0.57
C VAL A 45 21.34 -8.90 0.22
N ALA A 46 21.81 -10.06 0.68
CA ALA A 46 23.12 -10.60 0.34
C ALA A 46 22.96 -11.99 -0.27
N PHE A 47 23.46 -12.18 -1.49
CA PHE A 47 23.49 -13.48 -2.15
C PHE A 47 24.83 -14.18 -1.92
N HIS A 48 24.74 -15.48 -1.63
CA HIS A 48 25.83 -16.37 -1.23
C HIS A 48 25.81 -17.66 -2.07
N GLU A 49 26.97 -18.10 -2.55
CA GLU A 49 27.09 -19.33 -3.36
C GLU A 49 27.04 -20.59 -2.50
N GLU A 50 27.45 -20.46 -1.24
CA GLU A 50 27.50 -21.51 -0.23
C GLU A 50 26.16 -21.78 0.46
N PHE A 51 25.17 -20.91 0.27
CA PHE A 51 23.84 -21.09 0.84
C PHE A 51 23.06 -22.15 0.05
N LEU A 52 22.31 -22.99 0.76
CA LEU A 52 21.45 -24.02 0.16
C LEU A 52 19.96 -23.63 0.18
N VAL A 53 19.61 -22.63 0.98
CA VAL A 53 18.26 -22.09 1.15
C VAL A 53 18.34 -20.59 1.46
N ASP A 54 17.28 -19.85 1.15
CA ASP A 54 17.17 -18.45 1.58
C ASP A 54 17.00 -18.37 3.11
N SER A 55 17.40 -17.23 3.69
CA SER A 55 17.07 -16.87 5.06
C SER A 55 16.42 -15.49 5.10
N PHE A 56 15.49 -15.28 6.04
CA PHE A 56 14.79 -14.00 6.18
C PHE A 56 14.63 -13.63 7.65
N MET A 57 15.12 -12.45 8.01
CA MET A 57 14.89 -11.82 9.30
C MET A 57 14.12 -10.51 9.13
N LEU A 58 13.12 -10.30 9.99
CA LEU A 58 12.35 -9.07 10.08
C LEU A 58 12.45 -8.53 11.50
N ASN A 59 12.98 -7.31 11.67
CA ASN A 59 13.24 -6.70 12.98
C ASN A 59 14.04 -7.63 13.90
N ASP A 60 15.13 -8.20 13.38
CA ASP A 60 16.01 -9.15 14.07
C ASP A 60 15.35 -10.47 14.51
N VAL A 61 14.12 -10.74 14.07
CA VAL A 61 13.41 -11.99 14.32
C VAL A 61 13.41 -12.85 13.05
N PRO A 62 13.84 -14.13 13.11
CA PRO A 62 13.70 -15.06 12.00
C PRO A 62 12.24 -15.24 11.58
N VAL A 63 11.97 -15.13 10.28
CA VAL A 63 10.63 -15.30 9.71
C VAL A 63 10.52 -16.69 9.09
N THR A 64 9.44 -17.39 9.40
CA THR A 64 9.12 -18.72 8.86
C THR A 64 7.68 -18.76 8.30
N GLY A 65 7.27 -19.90 7.73
CA GLY A 65 5.90 -20.11 7.25
C GLY A 65 5.53 -19.31 5.99
N GLU A 66 4.28 -18.86 5.91
CA GLU A 66 3.75 -18.21 4.70
C GLU A 66 4.51 -16.93 4.32
N ALA A 67 4.90 -16.11 5.30
CA ALA A 67 5.64 -14.87 5.05
C ALA A 67 7.03 -15.15 4.45
N PHE A 68 7.73 -16.16 4.97
CA PHE A 68 9.00 -16.63 4.41
C PHE A 68 8.82 -17.16 2.98
N ASN A 69 7.85 -18.05 2.77
CA ASN A 69 7.57 -18.64 1.45
C ASN A 69 7.30 -17.57 0.38
N ARG A 70 6.59 -16.49 0.74
CA ARG A 70 6.33 -15.37 -0.18
C ARG A 70 7.60 -14.60 -0.57
N VAL A 71 8.55 -14.44 0.35
CA VAL A 71 9.83 -13.79 0.07
C VAL A 71 10.69 -14.69 -0.81
N THR A 72 10.81 -15.98 -0.49
CA THR A 72 11.55 -16.96 -1.31
C THR A 72 10.99 -17.08 -2.73
N LEU A 73 9.67 -17.22 -2.89
CA LEU A 73 9.04 -17.26 -4.21
C LEU A 73 9.27 -15.97 -5.01
N PHE A 74 9.37 -14.84 -4.34
CA PHE A 74 9.70 -13.59 -5.00
C PHE A 74 11.18 -13.56 -5.43
N LEU A 75 12.11 -14.01 -4.58
CA LEU A 75 13.53 -14.13 -4.92
C LEU A 75 13.77 -15.11 -6.08
N ASP A 76 12.96 -16.16 -6.21
CA ASP A 76 13.00 -17.06 -7.37
C ASP A 76 12.74 -16.33 -8.69
N LEU A 77 11.86 -15.32 -8.70
CA LEU A 77 11.63 -14.51 -9.91
C LEU A 77 12.92 -13.78 -10.31
N LEU A 78 13.64 -13.21 -9.35
CA LEU A 78 14.90 -12.52 -9.62
C LEU A 78 16.00 -13.47 -10.08
N ARG A 79 16.16 -14.61 -9.40
CA ARG A 79 17.13 -15.66 -9.78
C ARG A 79 16.92 -16.11 -11.22
N ASN A 80 15.66 -16.34 -11.60
CA ASN A 80 15.30 -16.77 -12.96
C ASN A 80 15.60 -15.67 -13.97
N LEU A 81 15.26 -14.41 -13.67
CA LEU A 81 15.55 -13.27 -14.55
C LEU A 81 17.06 -13.04 -14.73
N SER A 82 17.87 -13.26 -13.70
CA SER A 82 19.32 -13.08 -13.77
C SER A 82 20.08 -14.31 -14.29
N GLY A 83 19.40 -15.44 -14.56
CA GLY A 83 20.05 -16.70 -14.91
C GLY A 83 20.86 -17.35 -13.77
N LYS A 84 20.59 -17.01 -12.50
CA LYS A 84 21.34 -17.48 -11.32
C LYS A 84 20.45 -18.34 -10.40
N ALA A 85 19.87 -19.41 -10.96
CA ALA A 85 18.85 -20.24 -10.31
C ALA A 85 19.27 -20.86 -8.95
N ASN A 86 20.57 -21.12 -8.75
CA ASN A 86 21.09 -21.79 -7.54
C ASN A 86 21.65 -20.81 -6.49
N LEU A 87 21.36 -19.52 -6.62
CA LEU A 87 21.93 -18.48 -5.75
C LEU A 87 20.93 -18.05 -4.68
N PHE A 88 21.22 -18.36 -3.42
CA PHE A 88 20.33 -18.09 -2.30
C PHE A 88 20.74 -16.84 -1.52
N ALA A 89 19.77 -16.22 -0.85
CA ALA A 89 19.93 -14.93 -0.21
C ALA A 89 19.75 -14.97 1.31
N GLU A 90 20.58 -14.20 2.00
CA GLU A 90 20.28 -13.66 3.33
C GLU A 90 19.49 -12.35 3.15
N VAL A 91 18.26 -12.31 3.68
CA VAL A 91 17.43 -11.10 3.71
C VAL A 91 17.33 -10.59 5.15
N LYS A 92 17.77 -9.36 5.38
CA LYS A 92 17.57 -8.65 6.66
C LYS A 92 16.72 -7.42 6.41
N SER A 93 15.55 -7.35 7.04
CA SER A 93 14.63 -6.24 6.88
C SER A 93 14.27 -5.63 8.23
N THR A 94 14.27 -4.31 8.30
CA THR A 94 13.79 -3.54 9.46
C THR A 94 12.65 -2.64 9.01
N ASN A 95 11.55 -2.65 9.76
CA ASN A 95 10.34 -1.94 9.43
C ASN A 95 10.01 -0.89 10.49
N GLU A 96 10.11 0.37 10.11
CA GLU A 96 9.74 1.54 10.94
C GLU A 96 8.25 1.84 10.76
N VAL A 97 7.44 0.78 10.85
CA VAL A 97 5.98 0.84 10.86
C VAL A 97 5.56 0.15 12.15
N PRO A 98 4.76 0.78 13.01
CA PRO A 98 4.43 0.18 14.29
C PRO A 98 3.81 -1.20 14.07
N THR A 99 4.40 -2.24 14.67
CA THR A 99 4.08 -3.66 14.42
C THR A 99 2.59 -3.98 14.64
N ALA A 100 1.95 -3.27 15.58
CA ALA A 100 0.53 -3.36 15.90
C ALA A 100 -0.41 -2.65 14.89
N ALA A 101 0.13 -1.86 13.96
CA ALA A 101 -0.63 -0.81 13.32
C ALA A 101 -1.24 -1.18 11.96
N GLY A 102 -1.20 -2.44 11.53
CA GLY A 102 -1.98 -2.94 10.39
C GLY A 102 -1.84 -2.14 9.08
N PHE A 103 -0.87 -1.23 8.99
CA PHE A 103 -0.53 -0.47 7.79
C PHE A 103 0.03 -1.43 6.76
N ALA A 104 0.01 -1.03 5.50
CA ALA A 104 0.49 -1.83 4.38
C ALA A 104 2.02 -2.00 4.41
N SER A 105 2.59 -2.52 5.49
CA SER A 105 4.01 -2.83 5.66
C SER A 105 4.53 -3.77 4.56
N SER A 106 3.65 -4.61 4.01
CA SER A 106 3.98 -5.44 2.84
C SER A 106 4.25 -4.63 1.58
N ALA A 107 3.71 -3.41 1.44
CA ALA A 107 3.96 -2.56 0.27
C ALA A 107 5.39 -2.02 0.29
N SER A 108 5.80 -1.35 1.37
CA SER A 108 7.18 -0.89 1.54
C SER A 108 8.16 -2.06 1.63
N GLY A 109 7.81 -3.15 2.32
CA GLY A 109 8.68 -4.32 2.45
C GLY A 109 9.01 -4.99 1.12
N PHE A 110 8.02 -5.25 0.26
CA PHE A 110 8.30 -5.83 -1.05
C PHE A 110 8.98 -4.85 -2.01
N ALA A 111 8.71 -3.54 -1.91
CA ALA A 111 9.42 -2.54 -2.70
C ALA A 111 10.92 -2.46 -2.32
N ALA A 112 11.22 -2.42 -1.02
CA ALA A 112 12.60 -2.43 -0.51
C ALA A 112 13.32 -3.75 -0.86
N LEU A 113 12.64 -4.89 -0.70
CA LEU A 113 13.15 -6.20 -1.11
C LEU A 113 13.45 -6.24 -2.60
N ALA A 114 12.53 -5.81 -3.45
CA ALA A 114 12.71 -5.80 -4.91
C ALA A 114 13.91 -4.95 -5.34
N ALA A 115 14.02 -3.74 -4.79
CA ALA A 115 15.13 -2.84 -5.09
C ALA A 115 16.47 -3.42 -4.64
N ALA A 116 16.57 -3.86 -3.38
CA ALA A 116 17.80 -4.42 -2.82
C ALA A 116 18.22 -5.71 -3.54
N SER A 117 17.29 -6.65 -3.75
CA SER A 117 17.59 -7.93 -4.40
C SER A 117 17.96 -7.76 -5.88
N SER A 118 17.28 -6.88 -6.63
CA SER A 118 17.62 -6.60 -8.04
C SER A 118 19.04 -6.06 -8.17
N ARG A 119 19.41 -5.09 -7.33
CA ARG A 119 20.76 -4.54 -7.35
C ARG A 119 21.81 -5.52 -6.84
N ALA A 120 21.49 -6.29 -5.79
CA ALA A 120 22.41 -7.28 -5.24
C ALA A 120 22.71 -8.42 -6.22
N ILE A 121 21.73 -8.86 -7.04
CA ILE A 121 21.93 -9.94 -8.01
C ILE A 121 22.55 -9.45 -9.33
N GLY A 122 22.62 -8.13 -9.53
CA GLY A 122 23.21 -7.48 -10.72
C GLY A 122 22.23 -7.22 -11.86
N LEU A 123 20.92 -7.10 -11.57
CA LEU A 123 19.93 -6.64 -12.53
C LEU A 123 19.92 -5.10 -12.56
N GLU A 124 20.07 -4.54 -13.75
CA GLU A 124 19.89 -3.11 -14.02
C GLU A 124 18.48 -2.90 -14.58
N LEU A 125 17.54 -2.59 -13.69
CA LEU A 125 16.13 -2.38 -14.04
C LEU A 125 15.81 -0.89 -14.01
N SER A 126 15.04 -0.43 -14.99
CA SER A 126 14.33 0.85 -14.89
C SER A 126 13.29 0.81 -13.75
N ASP A 127 12.84 1.98 -13.29
CA ASP A 127 11.78 2.06 -12.26
C ASP A 127 10.48 1.38 -12.72
N GLU A 128 10.17 1.42 -14.02
CA GLU A 128 9.02 0.73 -14.60
C GLU A 128 9.18 -0.80 -14.48
N GLU A 129 10.32 -1.35 -14.89
CA GLU A 129 10.62 -2.78 -14.79
C GLU A 129 10.67 -3.25 -13.34
N LEU A 130 11.27 -2.44 -12.46
CA LEU A 130 11.30 -2.70 -11.02
C LEU A 130 9.88 -2.70 -10.45
N SER A 131 9.02 -1.78 -10.86
CA SER A 131 7.61 -1.73 -10.47
C SER A 131 6.83 -2.96 -10.93
N ARG A 132 7.02 -3.39 -12.18
CA ARG A 132 6.43 -4.62 -12.75
C ARG A 132 6.86 -5.87 -11.99
N LEU A 133 8.15 -5.97 -11.67
CA LEU A 133 8.68 -7.07 -10.87
C LEU A 133 8.05 -7.06 -9.47
N THR A 134 8.12 -5.91 -8.78
CA THR A 134 7.62 -5.70 -7.41
C THR A 134 6.14 -6.09 -7.26
N ARG A 135 5.32 -5.79 -8.27
CA ARG A 135 3.89 -6.17 -8.33
C ARG A 135 3.66 -7.65 -8.04
N GLN A 136 4.54 -8.54 -8.51
CA GLN A 136 4.40 -9.98 -8.38
C GLN A 136 4.71 -10.50 -6.96
N GLY A 137 5.43 -9.74 -6.13
CA GLY A 137 5.61 -10.06 -4.71
C GLY A 137 4.43 -9.57 -3.85
N SER A 138 4.00 -8.33 -4.12
CA SER A 138 2.82 -7.72 -3.50
C SER A 138 2.27 -6.62 -4.40
N GLY A 139 1.03 -6.75 -4.88
CA GLY A 139 0.47 -5.88 -5.93
C GLY A 139 0.65 -4.38 -5.64
N SER A 140 0.19 -3.90 -4.48
CA SER A 140 0.30 -2.48 -4.10
C SER A 140 1.73 -2.00 -3.82
N ALA A 141 2.71 -2.90 -3.69
CA ALA A 141 4.11 -2.53 -3.50
C ALA A 141 4.70 -1.88 -4.75
N CYS A 142 4.16 -2.15 -5.95
CA CYS A 142 4.64 -1.54 -7.19
C CYS A 142 4.56 0.00 -7.16
N ARG A 143 3.58 0.56 -6.42
CA ARG A 143 3.42 2.01 -6.24
C ARG A 143 4.43 2.62 -5.27
N SER A 144 5.03 1.82 -4.39
CA SER A 144 6.08 2.27 -3.46
C SER A 144 7.47 2.39 -4.11
N ILE A 145 7.59 2.09 -5.41
CA ILE A 145 8.80 2.41 -6.18
C ILE A 145 8.94 3.92 -6.37
N TYR A 146 7.83 4.63 -6.54
CA TYR A 146 7.79 6.07 -6.78
C TYR A 146 7.37 6.87 -5.54
N GLY A 147 7.77 8.13 -5.48
CA GLY A 147 7.36 9.09 -4.45
C GLY A 147 6.13 9.91 -4.88
N GLY A 148 5.56 10.64 -3.91
CA GLY A 148 4.40 11.51 -4.16
C GLY A 148 3.13 10.73 -4.52
N PHE A 149 2.39 11.21 -5.52
CA PHE A 149 1.19 10.57 -6.03
C PHE A 149 1.54 9.57 -7.13
N VAL A 150 1.04 8.34 -6.99
CA VAL A 150 1.44 7.21 -7.83
C VAL A 150 0.21 6.43 -8.25
N GLU A 151 0.07 6.19 -9.55
CA GLU A 151 -0.96 5.30 -10.11
C GLU A 151 -0.34 3.93 -10.37
N TRP A 152 -1.07 2.86 -10.10
CA TRP A 152 -0.82 1.54 -10.67
C TRP A 152 -1.80 1.32 -11.81
N GLU A 153 -1.28 1.30 -13.03
CA GLU A 153 -2.03 1.01 -14.22
C GLU A 153 -2.36 -0.49 -14.29
N MET A 154 -3.64 -0.81 -14.47
CA MET A 154 -4.05 -2.20 -14.51
C MET A 154 -3.46 -2.97 -15.69
N GLY A 155 -3.16 -2.29 -16.79
CA GLY A 155 -2.81 -2.92 -18.05
C GLY A 155 -3.95 -3.74 -18.66
N THR A 156 -3.78 -4.09 -19.91
CA THR A 156 -4.72 -4.86 -20.74
C THR A 156 -4.10 -6.16 -21.24
N ARG A 157 -2.77 -6.25 -21.29
CA ARG A 157 -2.07 -7.46 -21.77
C ARG A 157 -2.18 -8.59 -20.76
N SER A 158 -2.28 -9.81 -21.27
CA SER A 158 -2.34 -11.04 -20.48
C SER A 158 -1.00 -11.43 -19.86
N ASP A 159 0.11 -11.03 -20.49
CA ASP A 159 1.47 -11.19 -19.97
C ASP A 159 1.83 -10.20 -18.85
N GLY A 160 0.99 -9.17 -18.65
CA GLY A 160 1.17 -8.18 -17.61
C GLY A 160 2.33 -7.22 -17.82
N LEU A 161 2.88 -7.10 -19.03
CA LEU A 161 3.98 -6.18 -19.32
C LEU A 161 3.55 -4.70 -19.20
N ASP A 162 2.26 -4.41 -19.43
CA ASP A 162 1.67 -3.07 -19.36
C ASP A 162 0.97 -2.78 -18.01
N SER A 163 1.21 -3.58 -16.97
CA SER A 163 0.67 -3.34 -15.63
C SER A 163 1.76 -2.96 -14.65
N HIS A 164 1.94 -1.67 -14.45
CA HIS A 164 3.01 -1.11 -13.63
C HIS A 164 2.60 0.20 -12.97
N ALA A 165 3.41 0.68 -12.04
CA ALA A 165 3.17 1.98 -11.44
C ALA A 165 3.81 3.10 -12.26
N ILE A 166 3.14 4.26 -12.26
CA ILE A 166 3.61 5.50 -12.86
C ILE A 166 3.50 6.63 -11.85
N SER A 167 4.42 7.59 -11.92
CA SER A 167 4.33 8.81 -11.12
C SER A 167 3.24 9.72 -11.71
N VAL A 168 2.30 10.15 -10.87
CA VAL A 168 1.26 11.12 -11.21
C VAL A 168 1.72 12.54 -10.88
N ALA A 169 2.31 12.71 -9.69
CA ALA A 169 2.93 13.97 -9.28
C ALA A 169 4.01 13.71 -8.21
N PRO A 170 5.14 14.44 -8.24
CA PRO A 170 6.21 14.24 -7.27
C PRO A 170 5.79 14.65 -5.84
N ALA A 171 6.55 14.21 -4.83
CA ALA A 171 6.30 14.57 -3.43
C ALA A 171 6.32 16.10 -3.19
N SER A 172 7.11 16.84 -3.96
CA SER A 172 7.20 18.31 -3.91
C SER A 172 6.00 19.03 -4.53
N HIS A 173 5.11 18.32 -5.24
CA HIS A 173 3.97 18.92 -5.93
C HIS A 173 3.02 19.59 -4.93
N TRP A 174 2.61 18.87 -3.88
CA TRP A 174 1.56 19.32 -2.98
C TRP A 174 1.76 18.79 -1.56
N ASP A 175 1.85 19.70 -0.60
CA ASP A 175 2.07 19.39 0.81
C ASP A 175 0.80 18.90 1.54
N VAL A 176 0.10 17.93 0.97
CA VAL A 176 -1.04 17.27 1.63
C VAL A 176 -0.55 16.36 2.75
N ARG A 177 -1.23 16.37 3.90
CA ARG A 177 -0.82 15.61 5.08
C ARG A 177 -1.75 14.45 5.36
N VAL A 178 -1.21 13.45 6.05
CA VAL A 178 -1.92 12.23 6.42
C VAL A 178 -1.66 11.90 7.88
N ALA A 179 -2.74 11.79 8.66
CA ALA A 179 -2.70 11.24 10.01
C ALA A 179 -3.07 9.76 9.94
N ALA A 180 -2.11 8.92 10.27
CA ALA A 180 -2.26 7.49 10.45
C ALA A 180 -2.82 7.22 11.85
N VAL A 181 -4.13 6.93 11.92
CA VAL A 181 -4.85 6.66 13.16
C VAL A 181 -4.83 5.16 13.43
N VAL A 182 -4.08 4.77 14.44
CA VAL A 182 -3.88 3.38 14.84
C VAL A 182 -4.89 3.01 15.91
N LEU A 183 -5.71 2.01 15.63
CA LEU A 183 -6.68 1.47 16.57
C LEU A 183 -6.09 0.26 17.30
N SER A 184 -6.75 -0.20 18.37
CA SER A 184 -6.32 -1.39 19.11
C SER A 184 -6.13 -2.59 18.19
N ALA A 185 -4.97 -3.24 18.30
CA ALA A 185 -4.60 -4.36 17.45
C ALA A 185 -5.50 -5.55 17.75
N THR A 186 -6.24 -5.97 16.75
CA THR A 186 -6.91 -7.26 16.72
C THR A 186 -6.49 -7.96 15.43
N GLU A 187 -6.29 -9.27 15.52
CA GLU A 187 -5.91 -10.04 14.34
C GLU A 187 -7.02 -9.99 13.30
N LYS A 188 -6.65 -9.76 12.03
CA LYS A 188 -7.60 -9.70 10.93
C LYS A 188 -8.20 -11.10 10.72
N LYS A 189 -9.51 -11.22 10.91
CA LYS A 189 -10.24 -12.49 10.65
C LYS A 189 -10.16 -12.94 9.18
N VAL A 190 -10.02 -12.01 8.24
CA VAL A 190 -9.95 -12.29 6.80
C VAL A 190 -8.77 -11.55 6.20
N SER A 191 -7.79 -12.27 5.64
CA SER A 191 -6.65 -11.64 4.97
C SER A 191 -7.11 -10.81 3.76
N SER A 192 -6.37 -9.76 3.40
CA SER A 192 -6.72 -8.94 2.23
C SER A 192 -6.82 -9.77 0.95
N ARG A 193 -5.95 -10.78 0.80
CA ARG A 193 -5.95 -11.69 -0.36
C ARG A 193 -7.24 -12.52 -0.42
N ALA A 194 -7.64 -13.11 0.70
CA ALA A 194 -8.88 -13.89 0.77
C ALA A 194 -10.11 -12.98 0.61
N GLY A 195 -10.11 -11.81 1.24
CA GLY A 195 -11.19 -10.83 1.19
C GLY A 195 -11.44 -10.30 -0.22
N MET A 196 -10.40 -9.88 -0.94
CA MET A 196 -10.56 -9.37 -2.30
C MET A 196 -11.03 -10.47 -3.27
N LYS A 197 -10.54 -11.71 -3.11
CA LYS A 197 -10.97 -12.85 -3.92
C LYS A 197 -12.45 -13.14 -3.70
N ARG A 198 -12.86 -13.29 -2.44
CA ARG A 198 -14.28 -13.49 -2.08
C ARG A 198 -15.16 -12.38 -2.63
N THR A 199 -14.72 -11.13 -2.52
CA THR A 199 -15.47 -9.98 -3.02
C THR A 199 -15.72 -10.08 -4.53
N VAL A 200 -14.66 -10.36 -5.31
CA VAL A 200 -14.75 -10.55 -6.77
C VAL A 200 -15.74 -11.67 -7.11
N GLU A 201 -15.67 -12.79 -6.39
CA GLU A 201 -16.45 -13.99 -6.70
C GLU A 201 -17.92 -13.90 -6.30
N THR A 202 -18.26 -13.08 -5.30
CA THR A 202 -19.57 -13.22 -4.61
C THR A 202 -20.31 -11.92 -4.34
N SER A 203 -19.65 -10.75 -4.41
CA SER A 203 -20.31 -9.49 -4.05
C SER A 203 -21.18 -8.96 -5.20
N PRO A 204 -22.49 -8.73 -4.99
CA PRO A 204 -23.38 -8.19 -6.01
C PRO A 204 -23.06 -6.72 -6.34
N PHE A 205 -22.34 -6.02 -5.46
CA PHE A 205 -21.96 -4.62 -5.64
C PHE A 205 -20.65 -4.45 -6.41
N TYR A 206 -19.94 -5.55 -6.72
CA TYR A 206 -18.59 -5.48 -7.25
C TYR A 206 -18.53 -4.79 -8.62
N GLN A 207 -19.45 -5.13 -9.52
CA GLN A 207 -19.49 -4.52 -10.85
C GLN A 207 -19.74 -3.01 -10.79
N GLY A 208 -20.73 -2.57 -10.00
CA GLY A 208 -21.01 -1.15 -9.82
C GLY A 208 -19.84 -0.37 -9.20
N TRP A 209 -19.05 -1.02 -8.32
CA TRP A 209 -17.81 -0.43 -7.84
C TRP A 209 -16.77 -0.29 -8.95
N LEU A 210 -16.52 -1.33 -9.74
CA LEU A 210 -15.60 -1.31 -10.89
C LEU A 210 -15.97 -0.24 -11.91
N ASP A 211 -17.26 -0.12 -12.25
CA ASP A 211 -17.77 0.85 -13.23
C ASP A 211 -17.51 2.30 -12.80
N SER A 212 -17.37 2.55 -11.49
CA SER A 212 -17.09 3.88 -10.95
C SER A 212 -15.60 4.28 -10.99
N ILE A 213 -14.68 3.31 -11.10
CA ILE A 213 -13.23 3.56 -10.98
C ILE A 213 -12.69 4.49 -12.08
N PRO A 214 -13.05 4.35 -13.38
CA PRO A 214 -12.51 5.23 -14.42
C PRO A 214 -12.83 6.71 -14.17
N THR A 215 -14.04 7.01 -13.71
CA THR A 215 -14.47 8.37 -13.35
C THR A 215 -13.70 8.87 -12.13
N ASP A 216 -13.65 8.08 -11.06
CA ASP A 216 -12.91 8.47 -9.84
C ASP A 216 -11.42 8.75 -10.14
N LEU A 217 -10.76 7.91 -10.95
CA LEU A 217 -9.36 8.11 -11.35
C LEU A 217 -9.15 9.37 -12.16
N ARG A 218 -9.99 9.62 -13.16
CA ARG A 218 -9.90 10.83 -13.98
C ARG A 218 -10.05 12.08 -13.12
N GLU A 219 -11.04 12.09 -12.23
CA GLU A 219 -11.37 13.27 -11.44
C GLU A 219 -10.39 13.51 -10.30
N ILE A 220 -9.91 12.47 -9.62
CA ILE A 220 -8.92 12.63 -8.55
C ILE A 220 -7.57 13.10 -9.11
N LYS A 221 -7.16 12.61 -10.30
CA LYS A 221 -5.94 13.10 -10.97
C LYS A 221 -6.05 14.58 -11.33
N ALA A 222 -7.20 15.01 -11.86
CA ALA A 222 -7.45 16.42 -12.13
C ALA A 222 -7.42 17.27 -10.84
N ALA A 223 -8.03 16.78 -9.76
CA ALA A 223 -8.05 17.46 -8.46
C ALA A 223 -6.66 17.57 -7.84
N ILE A 224 -5.85 16.50 -7.88
CA ILE A 224 -4.46 16.49 -7.43
C ILE A 224 -3.63 17.51 -8.22
N ASN A 225 -3.79 17.55 -9.55
CA ASN A 225 -3.09 18.52 -10.39
C ASN A 225 -3.45 19.96 -10.02
N ALA A 226 -4.73 20.23 -9.73
CA ALA A 226 -5.22 21.54 -9.31
C ALA A 226 -5.01 21.86 -7.82
N LYS A 227 -4.47 20.91 -7.02
CA LYS A 227 -4.39 21.00 -5.54
C LYS A 227 -5.75 21.28 -4.88
N ASP A 228 -6.82 20.76 -5.48
CA ASP A 228 -8.18 20.83 -4.95
C ASP A 228 -8.34 19.78 -3.85
N PHE A 229 -8.16 20.24 -2.60
CA PHE A 229 -8.19 19.38 -1.41
C PHE A 229 -9.56 18.72 -1.20
N GLU A 230 -10.63 19.50 -1.29
CA GLU A 230 -11.99 19.00 -1.03
C GLU A 230 -12.40 17.96 -2.06
N LYS A 231 -12.11 18.20 -3.34
CA LYS A 231 -12.40 17.22 -4.39
C LYS A 231 -11.53 15.97 -4.27
N THR A 232 -10.24 16.12 -3.97
CA THR A 232 -9.35 14.97 -3.76
C THR A 232 -9.83 14.11 -2.58
N GLY A 233 -10.12 14.75 -1.45
CA GLY A 233 -10.55 14.09 -0.23
C GLY A 233 -11.92 13.42 -0.36
N SER A 234 -12.90 14.10 -0.96
CA SER A 234 -14.24 13.56 -1.17
C SER A 234 -14.24 12.33 -2.10
N ILE A 235 -13.45 12.35 -3.17
CA ILE A 235 -13.30 11.19 -4.06
C ILE A 235 -12.63 10.03 -3.31
N ALA A 236 -11.56 10.29 -2.55
CA ALA A 236 -10.85 9.25 -1.80
C ALA A 236 -11.73 8.59 -0.72
N GLU A 237 -12.52 9.40 0.00
CA GLU A 237 -13.47 8.95 1.02
C GLU A 237 -14.59 8.11 0.39
N ALA A 238 -15.24 8.63 -0.65
CA ALA A 238 -16.29 7.91 -1.38
C ALA A 238 -15.76 6.61 -2.00
N ASN A 239 -14.57 6.61 -2.61
CA ASN A 239 -13.99 5.43 -3.22
C ASN A 239 -13.72 4.32 -2.19
N CYS A 240 -13.19 4.67 -1.01
CA CYS A 240 -12.97 3.68 0.05
C CYS A 240 -14.28 3.11 0.59
N LEU A 241 -15.32 3.95 0.74
CA LEU A 241 -16.64 3.51 1.22
C LEU A 241 -17.29 2.56 0.21
N LYS A 242 -17.21 2.87 -1.09
CA LYS A 242 -17.68 1.97 -2.15
C LYS A 242 -16.94 0.62 -2.10
N MET A 243 -15.62 0.61 -1.90
CA MET A 243 -14.86 -0.64 -1.74
C MET A 243 -15.34 -1.46 -0.53
N HIS A 244 -15.54 -0.84 0.64
CA HIS A 244 -16.04 -1.55 1.83
C HIS A 244 -17.50 -1.99 1.68
N ALA A 245 -18.33 -1.28 0.92
CA ALA A 245 -19.67 -1.76 0.57
C ALA A 245 -19.59 -3.11 -0.18
N THR A 246 -18.60 -3.30 -1.06
CA THR A 246 -18.41 -4.60 -1.73
C THR A 246 -18.03 -5.71 -0.75
N THR A 247 -17.29 -5.45 0.33
CA THR A 247 -16.96 -6.48 1.33
C THR A 247 -18.17 -6.86 2.18
N LEU A 248 -19.04 -5.88 2.48
CA LEU A 248 -20.33 -6.10 3.15
C LEU A 248 -21.30 -6.90 2.27
N GLY A 249 -21.25 -6.71 0.95
CA GLY A 249 -22.06 -7.48 -0.01
C GLY A 249 -21.50 -8.86 -0.36
N ALA A 250 -20.26 -9.20 0.03
CA ALA A 250 -19.67 -10.50 -0.27
C ALA A 250 -20.38 -11.65 0.46
N ASN A 251 -20.13 -12.90 0.05
CA ASN A 251 -20.68 -14.10 0.68
C ASN A 251 -19.56 -15.09 1.09
N PRO A 252 -19.39 -15.42 2.39
CA PRO A 252 -20.04 -14.78 3.53
C PRO A 252 -19.56 -13.32 3.70
N PRO A 253 -20.44 -12.41 4.16
CA PRO A 253 -20.12 -11.00 4.31
C PRO A 253 -19.07 -10.79 5.38
N PHE A 254 -18.27 -9.74 5.23
CA PHE A 254 -17.26 -9.38 6.21
C PHE A 254 -17.00 -7.87 6.23
N THR A 255 -16.52 -7.42 7.37
CA THR A 255 -16.06 -6.04 7.56
C THR A 255 -14.68 -6.02 8.19
N TYR A 256 -13.90 -5.03 7.80
CA TYR A 256 -12.64 -4.69 8.46
C TYR A 256 -12.82 -3.65 9.57
N TRP A 257 -13.98 -3.01 9.62
CA TRP A 257 -14.25 -1.91 10.52
C TRP A 257 -14.65 -2.40 11.90
N HIS A 258 -14.19 -1.65 12.89
CA HIS A 258 -14.58 -1.79 14.28
C HIS A 258 -15.50 -0.61 14.65
N ASP A 259 -16.11 -0.67 15.83
CA ASP A 259 -16.84 0.46 16.39
C ASP A 259 -15.96 1.72 16.46
N THR A 260 -14.70 1.58 16.88
CA THR A 260 -13.73 2.68 16.88
C THR A 260 -13.44 3.23 15.48
N THR A 261 -13.42 2.37 14.44
CA THR A 261 -13.26 2.84 13.05
C THR A 261 -14.38 3.80 12.67
N LEU A 262 -15.63 3.44 13.00
CA LEU A 262 -16.80 4.27 12.74
C LEU A 262 -16.77 5.57 13.55
N ARG A 263 -16.34 5.53 14.82
CA ARG A 263 -16.17 6.75 15.64
C ARG A 263 -15.19 7.72 15.00
N VAL A 264 -14.03 7.24 14.54
CA VAL A 264 -13.05 8.09 13.85
C VAL A 264 -13.63 8.69 12.57
N MET A 265 -14.39 7.92 11.78
CA MET A 265 -15.07 8.45 10.59
C MET A 265 -16.03 9.59 10.93
N GLN A 266 -16.84 9.43 11.98
CA GLN A 266 -17.77 10.45 12.46
C GLN A 266 -17.01 11.70 12.94
N THR A 267 -15.94 11.53 13.72
CA THR A 267 -15.09 12.65 14.15
C THR A 267 -14.51 13.43 12.97
N VAL A 268 -14.08 12.76 11.90
CA VAL A 268 -13.59 13.43 10.68
C VAL A 268 -14.71 14.23 9.99
N GLN A 269 -15.92 13.68 9.93
CA GLN A 269 -17.08 14.38 9.37
C GLN A 269 -17.49 15.59 10.21
N GLU A 270 -17.42 15.49 11.53
CA GLU A 270 -17.65 16.60 12.47
C GLU A 270 -16.59 17.69 12.32
N MET A 271 -15.30 17.32 12.21
CA MET A 271 -14.23 18.28 11.92
C MET A 271 -14.53 19.07 10.64
N ARG A 272 -14.91 18.36 9.56
CA ARG A 272 -15.31 18.97 8.28
C ARG A 272 -16.49 19.93 8.43
N SER A 273 -17.49 19.56 9.21
CA SER A 273 -18.69 20.38 9.46
C SER A 273 -18.37 21.63 10.31
N ASN A 274 -17.30 21.58 11.10
CA ASN A 274 -16.81 22.68 11.93
C ASN A 274 -15.66 23.49 11.27
N GLY A 275 -15.53 23.41 9.95
CA GLY A 275 -14.59 24.23 9.18
C GLY A 275 -13.14 23.75 9.18
N ILE A 276 -12.89 22.49 9.53
CA ILE A 276 -11.59 21.83 9.32
C ILE A 276 -11.74 20.84 8.16
N PRO A 277 -11.33 21.19 6.92
CA PRO A 277 -11.37 20.25 5.82
C PRO A 277 -10.53 19.00 6.15
N ALA A 278 -11.21 17.88 6.33
CA ALA A 278 -10.60 16.58 6.57
C ALA A 278 -11.43 15.48 5.91
N TYR A 279 -10.73 14.46 5.42
CA TYR A 279 -11.32 13.32 4.72
C TYR A 279 -10.60 12.06 5.15
N PHE A 280 -11.27 10.91 5.12
CA PHE A 280 -10.65 9.66 5.51
C PHE A 280 -10.53 8.68 4.36
N THR A 281 -9.58 7.76 4.49
CA THR A 281 -9.51 6.57 3.65
C THR A 281 -9.09 5.37 4.48
N ILE A 282 -9.69 4.21 4.18
CA ILE A 282 -9.51 2.98 4.95
C ILE A 282 -9.20 1.84 3.98
N ASP A 283 -8.19 1.03 4.30
CA ASP A 283 -7.80 -0.14 3.50
C ASP A 283 -8.40 -1.42 4.08
N ALA A 284 -7.77 -2.57 3.87
CA ALA A 284 -8.18 -3.84 4.43
C ALA A 284 -7.77 -4.01 5.90
N GLY A 285 -8.33 -3.20 6.79
CA GLY A 285 -8.09 -3.23 8.24
C GLY A 285 -8.85 -2.11 8.96
N PRO A 286 -8.81 -2.07 10.30
CA PRO A 286 -9.60 -1.12 11.08
C PRO A 286 -9.00 0.30 11.10
N ASN A 287 -7.71 0.44 10.76
CA ASN A 287 -6.98 1.71 10.88
C ASN A 287 -7.35 2.72 9.79
N VAL A 288 -7.54 3.96 10.24
CA VAL A 288 -8.02 5.07 9.42
C VAL A 288 -6.84 5.97 9.05
N LYS A 289 -6.83 6.45 7.81
CA LYS A 289 -5.88 7.47 7.36
C LYS A 289 -6.66 8.73 7.05
N VAL A 290 -6.35 9.81 7.73
CA VAL A 290 -7.07 11.08 7.62
C VAL A 290 -6.21 12.05 6.84
N LEU A 291 -6.71 12.49 5.68
CA LEU A 291 -6.13 13.54 4.88
C LEU A 291 -6.51 14.91 5.46
N TYR A 292 -5.55 15.83 5.50
CA TYR A 292 -5.72 17.22 5.93
C TYR A 292 -4.66 18.12 5.26
N LEU A 293 -4.79 19.44 5.42
CA LEU A 293 -3.80 20.43 4.99
C LEU A 293 -2.95 20.93 6.18
N PRO A 294 -1.66 21.30 5.98
CA PRO A 294 -0.70 21.55 7.05
C PRO A 294 -1.16 22.54 8.13
N GLU A 295 -1.94 23.56 7.75
CA GLU A 295 -2.48 24.57 8.66
C GLU A 295 -3.42 23.99 9.74
N ASN A 296 -3.92 22.76 9.56
CA ASN A 296 -4.80 22.08 10.50
C ASN A 296 -4.12 20.97 11.31
N GLU A 297 -2.80 20.79 11.18
CA GLU A 297 -2.06 19.62 11.68
C GLU A 297 -2.28 19.34 13.18
N GLU A 298 -2.04 20.32 14.04
CA GLU A 298 -2.20 20.15 15.49
C GLU A 298 -3.66 19.88 15.86
N ARG A 299 -4.61 20.65 15.29
CA ARG A 299 -6.05 20.47 15.55
C ARG A 299 -6.53 19.08 15.14
N VAL A 300 -6.09 18.58 13.98
CA VAL A 300 -6.46 17.23 13.50
C VAL A 300 -5.87 16.17 14.42
N LYS A 301 -4.59 16.30 14.80
CA LYS A 301 -3.93 15.35 15.69
C LYS A 301 -4.63 15.26 17.04
N GLU A 302 -4.85 16.38 17.70
CA GLU A 302 -5.51 16.45 19.01
C GLU A 302 -6.90 15.80 18.96
N ARG A 303 -7.73 16.19 18.00
CA ARG A 303 -9.10 15.66 17.87
C ARG A 303 -9.13 14.16 17.60
N LEU A 304 -8.17 13.63 16.85
CA LEU A 304 -8.09 12.19 16.59
C LEU A 304 -7.57 11.42 17.81
N GLN A 305 -6.67 12.00 18.61
CA GLN A 305 -6.17 11.38 19.85
C GLN A 305 -7.23 11.32 20.96
N GLU A 306 -8.18 12.26 20.97
CA GLU A 306 -9.30 12.28 21.92
C GLU A 306 -10.33 11.16 21.66
N VAL A 307 -10.34 10.53 20.48
CA VAL A 307 -11.32 9.50 20.15
C VAL A 307 -11.08 8.23 20.98
N PRO A 308 -12.06 7.79 21.80
CA PRO A 308 -11.90 6.59 22.61
C PRO A 308 -11.60 5.35 21.75
N GLY A 309 -10.54 4.62 22.11
CA GLY A 309 -10.09 3.41 21.40
C GLY A 309 -9.00 3.66 20.34
N VAL A 310 -8.63 4.91 20.08
CA VAL A 310 -7.42 5.24 19.32
C VAL A 310 -6.19 4.98 20.21
N ASN A 311 -5.25 4.21 19.68
CA ASN A 311 -3.99 3.87 20.37
C ASN A 311 -2.91 4.92 20.10
N SER A 312 -2.75 5.31 18.83
CA SER A 312 -1.78 6.35 18.46
C SER A 312 -2.18 7.06 17.16
N VAL A 313 -1.67 8.28 17.00
CA VAL A 313 -1.80 9.07 15.77
C VAL A 313 -0.40 9.44 15.31
N THR A 314 -0.02 8.95 14.14
CA THR A 314 1.28 9.25 13.52
C THR A 314 1.03 10.17 12.32
N LEU A 315 1.73 11.29 12.26
CA LEU A 315 1.59 12.26 11.17
C LEU A 315 2.63 11.98 10.09
N SER A 316 2.24 12.16 8.83
CA SER A 316 3.11 11.97 7.68
C SER A 316 2.75 12.92 6.56
N LYS A 317 3.74 13.21 5.71
CA LYS A 317 3.63 14.02 4.49
C LYS A 317 4.00 13.17 3.27
N PRO A 318 3.93 13.72 2.04
CA PRO A 318 4.33 12.99 0.84
C PRO A 318 5.80 12.56 0.93
N GLY A 319 6.04 11.27 0.71
CA GLY A 319 7.35 10.64 0.84
C GLY A 319 8.05 10.42 -0.51
N PRO A 320 9.37 10.14 -0.47
CA PRO A 320 10.16 9.79 -1.64
C PRO A 320 9.84 8.37 -2.14
N GLY A 321 10.33 8.03 -3.33
CA GLY A 321 10.33 6.67 -3.84
C GLY A 321 11.38 5.79 -3.17
N VAL A 322 11.71 4.67 -3.82
CA VAL A 322 12.81 3.80 -3.42
C VAL A 322 14.13 4.56 -3.40
N THR A 323 14.97 4.26 -2.42
CA THR A 323 16.36 4.76 -2.31
C THR A 323 17.32 3.61 -2.04
N TYR A 324 18.53 3.69 -2.60
CA TYR A 324 19.61 2.75 -2.32
C TYR A 324 20.50 3.31 -1.21
N LEU A 325 20.93 2.45 -0.27
CA LEU A 325 21.75 2.81 0.89
C LEU A 325 23.14 2.19 0.80
#